data_AF-A0A814TRB9-F1
#
_entry.id   AF-A0A814TRB9-F1
#
_cell.length_a   1.000
_cell.length_b   1.000
_cell.length_c   1.000
_cell.angle_alpha   90.00
_cell.angle_beta   90.00
_cell.angle_gamma   90.00
#
_symmetry.space_group_name_H-M   'P 1'
#
loop_
_entity.id
_entity.type
_entity.pdbx_description
1 polymer ?
#
loop_
_entity_poly.entity_id
_entity_poly.type
_entity_poly.pdbx_seq_one_letter_code
_entity_poly.pdbx_strand_id
1 'polypeptide(L)'
;MGRTWKPEQIMADFETSLIPAHPESAHKGCHFHFNQCIYRRIQLLGLATAYSQVELVRSCCRKLMALPLLPTQEVETSFYNLRAPAHPTVKKQLRDLFLYFDDY
;
A
#
# COMPACT_ATOMS: atom_id res chain seq x y z
N MET A 1 -5.21 -23.68 -33.55
CA MET A 1 -4.51 -22.37 -33.60
C MET A 1 -4.73 -21.69 -32.26
N GLY A 2 -3.70 -21.64 -31.40
CA GLY A 2 -3.78 -20.95 -30.11
C GLY A 2 -3.67 -19.44 -30.35
N ARG A 3 -4.62 -18.65 -29.83
CA ARG A 3 -4.53 -17.19 -29.88
C ARG A 3 -3.40 -16.77 -28.94
N THR A 4 -2.40 -16.07 -29.46
CA THR A 4 -1.38 -15.40 -28.63
C THR A 4 -2.06 -14.26 -27.90
N TRP A 5 -2.21 -14.38 -26.58
CA TRP A 5 -2.78 -13.31 -25.75
C TRP A 5 -1.72 -12.22 -25.56
N LYS A 6 -2.03 -11.02 -26.04
CA LYS A 6 -1.18 -9.83 -25.96
C LYS A 6 -1.99 -8.66 -25.41
N PRO A 7 -2.16 -8.57 -24.08
CA PRO A 7 -2.88 -7.45 -23.49
C PRO A 7 -2.04 -6.18 -23.61
N GLU A 8 -2.68 -5.05 -23.86
CA GLU A 8 -2.00 -3.74 -23.85
C GLU A 8 -1.61 -3.33 -22.43
N GLN A 9 -2.46 -3.66 -21.45
CA GLN A 9 -2.26 -3.32 -20.05
C GLN A 9 -2.60 -4.51 -19.14
N ILE A 10 -1.78 -4.69 -18.10
CA ILE A 10 -1.99 -5.66 -17.03
C ILE A 10 -2.08 -4.90 -15.71
N MET A 11 -3.14 -5.14 -14.96
CA MET A 11 -3.28 -4.68 -13.59
C MET A 11 -3.16 -5.89 -12.66
N ALA A 12 -2.17 -5.86 -11.79
CA ALA A 12 -1.90 -6.95 -10.87
C ALA A 12 -1.43 -6.44 -9.51
N ASP A 13 -1.23 -7.34 -8.57
CA ASP A 13 -0.43 -7.02 -7.38
C ASP A 13 1.03 -6.71 -7.77
N PHE A 14 1.80 -6.16 -6.83
CA PHE A 14 3.16 -5.70 -7.08
C PHE A 14 4.18 -6.86 -7.25
N GLU A 15 3.73 -8.07 -7.60
CA GLU A 15 4.61 -9.21 -7.81
C GLU A 15 5.39 -9.05 -9.13
N THR A 16 6.71 -9.11 -9.02
CA THR A 16 7.63 -8.98 -10.16
C THR A 16 7.57 -10.16 -11.13
N SER A 17 6.97 -11.29 -10.71
CA SER A 17 6.81 -12.53 -11.48
C SER A 17 5.95 -12.37 -12.74
N LEU A 18 5.09 -11.35 -12.80
CA LEU A 18 4.18 -11.09 -13.91
C LEU A 18 4.83 -10.33 -15.07
N ILE A 19 5.93 -9.60 -14.80
CA ILE A 19 6.63 -8.80 -15.80
C ILE A 19 7.27 -9.70 -16.89
N PRO A 20 8.00 -10.78 -16.54
CA PRO A 20 8.59 -11.67 -17.54
C PRO A 20 7.57 -12.42 -18.41
N ALA A 21 6.35 -12.66 -17.91
CA ALA A 21 5.32 -13.39 -18.65
C ALA A 21 4.70 -12.54 -19.78
N HIS A 22 4.64 -11.23 -19.59
CA HIS A 22 4.05 -10.27 -20.53
C HIS A 22 4.89 -8.99 -20.64
N PRO A 23 6.11 -9.08 -21.19
CA PRO A 23 7.06 -7.95 -21.19
C PRO A 23 6.63 -6.80 -22.09
N GLU A 24 5.79 -7.07 -23.10
CA GLU A 24 5.26 -6.06 -24.03
C GLU A 24 4.07 -5.27 -23.46
N SER A 25 3.51 -5.69 -22.32
CA SER A 25 2.32 -5.09 -21.72
C SER A 25 2.68 -3.97 -20.74
N ALA A 26 1.85 -2.94 -20.66
CA ALA A 26 1.98 -1.93 -19.61
C ALA A 26 1.51 -2.50 -18.26
N HIS A 27 2.43 -2.62 -17.30
CA HIS A 27 2.11 -3.12 -15.96
C HIS A 27 1.67 -1.99 -15.04
N LYS A 28 0.57 -2.18 -14.31
CA LYS A 28 0.03 -1.25 -13.32
C LYS A 28 -0.23 -1.98 -12.01
N GLY A 29 0.20 -1.39 -10.90
CA GLY A 29 -0.16 -1.86 -9.57
C GLY A 29 -1.66 -1.69 -9.31
N CYS A 30 -2.29 -2.70 -8.74
CA CYS A 30 -3.69 -2.68 -8.37
C CYS A 30 -3.90 -1.98 -7.01
N HIS A 31 -4.48 -0.78 -7.03
CA HIS A 31 -4.76 -0.02 -5.81
C HIS A 31 -5.69 -0.76 -4.82
N PHE A 32 -6.62 -1.58 -5.33
CA PHE A 32 -7.50 -2.39 -4.49
C PHE A 32 -6.71 -3.44 -3.69
N HIS A 33 -5.85 -4.22 -4.34
CA HIS A 33 -5.02 -5.22 -3.68
C HIS A 33 -4.03 -4.58 -2.71
N PHE A 34 -3.45 -3.44 -3.09
CA PHE A 34 -2.62 -2.63 -2.21
C PHE A 34 -3.33 -2.26 -0.90
N ASN A 35 -4.52 -1.65 -0.99
CA ASN A 35 -5.31 -1.28 0.19
C ASN A 35 -5.71 -2.50 1.02
N GLN A 36 -6.02 -3.62 0.37
CA GLN A 36 -6.34 -4.88 1.05
C GLN A 36 -5.15 -5.40 1.87
N CYS A 37 -3.93 -5.36 1.32
CA CYS A 37 -2.72 -5.78 2.02
C CYS A 37 -2.42 -4.89 3.24
N ILE A 38 -2.53 -3.57 3.09
CA ILE A 38 -2.36 -2.64 4.21
C ILE A 38 -3.43 -2.89 5.29
N TYR A 39 -4.69 -3.10 4.91
CA TYR A 39 -5.76 -3.37 5.87
C TYR A 39 -5.58 -4.70 6.61
N ARG A 40 -5.15 -5.76 5.92
CA ARG A 40 -4.78 -7.04 6.56
C ARG A 40 -3.65 -6.82 7.58
N ARG A 41 -2.63 -6.02 7.24
CA ARG A 41 -1.55 -5.70 8.19
C ARG A 41 -2.06 -4.90 9.39
N ILE A 42 -2.97 -3.94 9.20
CA ILE A 42 -3.64 -3.22 10.29
C ILE A 42 -4.34 -4.20 11.24
N GLN A 43 -5.07 -5.18 10.72
CA GLN A 43 -5.73 -6.20 11.54
C GLN A 43 -4.73 -7.07 12.30
N LEU A 44 -3.68 -7.56 11.63
CA LEU A 44 -2.64 -8.40 12.25
C LEU A 44 -1.87 -7.69 13.37
N LEU A 45 -1.69 -6.38 13.27
CA LEU A 45 -1.03 -5.57 14.30
C LEU A 45 -1.96 -5.20 15.46
N GLY A 46 -3.23 -5.67 15.47
CA GLY A 46 -4.21 -5.33 16.51
C GLY A 46 -4.72 -3.89 16.42
N LEU A 47 -4.53 -3.22 15.28
CA LEU A 47 -4.96 -1.83 15.07
C LEU A 47 -6.43 -1.70 14.67
N ALA A 48 -7.16 -2.80 14.42
CA ALA A 48 -8.53 -2.75 13.89
C ALA A 48 -9.48 -1.86 14.72
N THR A 49 -9.48 -2.01 16.04
CA THR A 49 -10.30 -1.18 16.94
C THR A 49 -9.87 0.28 16.90
N ALA A 50 -8.56 0.55 16.98
CA ALA A 50 -8.02 1.90 16.94
C ALA A 50 -8.30 2.59 15.58
N TYR A 51 -8.18 1.87 14.48
CA TYR A 51 -8.58 2.32 13.14
C TYR A 51 -10.08 2.66 13.08
N SER A 52 -10.92 1.90 13.79
CA SER A 52 -12.37 2.12 13.82
C SER A 52 -12.82 3.20 14.79
N GLN A 53 -12.03 3.57 15.80
CA GLN A 53 -12.47 4.46 16.89
C GLN A 53 -11.63 5.73 17.04
N VAL A 54 -10.36 5.70 16.65
CA VAL A 54 -9.41 6.80 16.84
C VAL A 54 -9.15 7.48 15.49
N GLU A 55 -9.66 8.71 15.32
CA GLU A 55 -9.53 9.46 14.06
C GLU A 55 -8.08 9.66 13.63
N LEU A 56 -7.17 9.94 14.55
CA LEU A 56 -5.75 10.09 14.24
C LEU A 56 -5.17 8.83 13.60
N VAL A 57 -5.50 7.65 14.12
CA VAL A 57 -5.04 6.35 13.60
C VAL A 57 -5.68 6.07 12.24
N ARG A 58 -7.00 6.28 12.12
CA ARG A 58 -7.73 6.11 10.86
C ARG A 58 -7.18 7.00 9.76
N SER A 59 -6.98 8.28 10.06
CA SER A 59 -6.43 9.27 9.13
C SER A 59 -5.02 8.89 8.69
N CYS A 60 -4.17 8.47 9.63
CA CYS A 60 -2.82 7.99 9.34
C CYS A 60 -2.84 6.79 8.37
N CYS A 61 -3.60 5.74 8.68
CA CYS A 61 -3.73 4.56 7.83
C CYS A 61 -4.31 4.88 6.44
N ARG A 62 -5.31 5.75 6.35
CA ARG A 62 -5.91 6.15 5.06
C ARG A 62 -4.97 7.00 4.21
N LYS A 63 -4.17 7.86 4.83
CA LYS A 63 -3.14 8.63 4.12
C LYS A 63 -2.02 7.71 3.61
N LEU A 64 -1.62 6.70 4.38
CA LEU A 64 -0.68 5.67 3.93
C LEU A 64 -1.24 4.94 2.70
N MET A 65 -2.53 4.55 2.75
CA MET A 65 -3.23 3.94 1.61
C MET A 65 -3.35 4.89 0.39
N ALA A 66 -3.33 6.19 0.58
CA ALA A 66 -3.45 7.17 -0.51
C ALA A 66 -2.10 7.55 -1.14
N LEU A 67 -0.96 7.18 -0.55
CA LEU A 67 0.37 7.56 -1.06
C LEU A 67 0.60 7.23 -2.54
N PRO A 68 0.20 6.06 -3.08
CA PRO A 68 0.42 5.76 -4.50
C PRO A 68 -0.38 6.64 -5.47
N LEU A 69 -1.30 7.47 -4.97
CA LEU A 69 -2.10 8.41 -5.77
C LEU A 69 -1.42 9.79 -5.91
N LEU A 70 -0.32 10.02 -5.19
CA LEU A 70 0.47 11.24 -5.32
C LEU A 70 1.36 11.20 -6.56
N PRO A 71 1.81 12.37 -7.06
CA PRO A 71 2.93 12.44 -7.99
C PRO A 71 4.14 11.71 -7.41
N THR A 72 4.85 10.93 -8.24
CA THR A 72 5.96 10.06 -7.82
C THR A 72 7.01 10.81 -6.98
N GLN A 73 7.29 12.07 -7.31
CA GLN A 73 8.27 12.91 -6.63
C GLN A 73 7.86 13.30 -5.20
N GLU A 74 6.57 13.21 -4.87
CA GLU A 74 6.01 13.61 -3.57
C GLU A 74 5.79 12.42 -2.64
N VAL A 75 5.79 11.18 -3.16
CA VAL A 75 5.46 9.96 -2.40
C VAL A 75 6.39 9.80 -1.20
N GLU A 76 7.70 9.83 -1.43
CA GLU A 76 8.71 9.58 -0.40
C GLU A 76 8.66 10.65 0.70
N THR A 77 8.61 11.93 0.31
CA THR A 77 8.53 13.04 1.28
C THR A 77 7.24 12.97 2.10
N SER A 78 6.12 12.64 1.46
CA SER A 78 4.82 12.50 2.13
C SER A 78 4.79 11.30 3.08
N PHE A 79 5.45 10.20 2.73
CA PHE A 79 5.60 9.03 3.61
C PHE A 79 6.34 9.39 4.90
N TYR A 80 7.49 10.07 4.81
CA TYR A 80 8.25 10.48 5.99
C TYR A 80 7.47 11.48 6.88
N ASN A 81 6.75 12.43 6.27
CA ASN A 81 5.90 13.37 6.99
C ASN A 81 4.76 12.66 7.75
N LEU A 82 4.20 11.60 7.16
CA LEU A 82 3.11 10.84 7.78
C LEU A 82 3.54 10.03 9.00
N ARG A 83 4.83 9.66 9.09
CA ARG A 83 5.41 8.92 10.21
C ARG A 83 5.54 9.75 11.50
N ALA A 84 5.34 11.08 11.44
CA ALA A 84 5.63 12.01 12.53
C ALA A 84 4.61 12.06 13.70
N PRO A 85 3.28 12.01 13.50
CA PRO A 85 2.33 12.07 14.62
C PRO A 85 1.85 10.66 15.02
N ALA A 86 2.54 10.02 15.96
CA ALA A 86 2.11 8.73 16.51
C ALA A 86 1.23 8.93 17.76
N HIS A 87 0.03 8.33 17.77
CA HIS A 87 -0.76 8.18 18.97
C HIS A 87 0.04 7.34 20.00
N PRO A 88 0.27 7.82 21.25
CA PRO A 88 1.20 7.19 22.19
C PRO A 88 0.94 5.69 22.42
N THR A 89 -0.33 5.32 22.56
CA THR A 89 -0.77 3.94 22.87
C THR A 89 -0.52 2.94 21.75
N VAL A 90 -0.48 3.38 20.49
CA VAL A 90 -0.34 2.48 19.32
C VAL A 90 0.92 2.78 18.51
N LYS A 91 1.85 3.55 19.08
CA LYS A 91 3.08 4.01 18.43
C LYS A 91 3.90 2.85 17.86
N LYS A 92 4.01 1.75 18.60
CA LYS A 92 4.73 0.54 18.16
C LYS A 92 4.07 -0.07 16.92
N GLN A 93 2.77 -0.32 16.99
CA GLN A 93 1.99 -0.93 15.91
C GLN A 93 2.01 -0.04 14.65
N LEU A 94 1.86 1.28 14.81
CA LEU A 94 1.97 2.20 13.69
C LEU A 94 3.36 2.12 13.06
N ARG A 95 4.44 2.19 13.86
CA ARG A 95 5.80 2.04 13.34
C ARG A 95 5.96 0.73 12.57
N ASP A 96 5.48 -0.38 13.11
CA ASP A 96 5.59 -1.70 12.48
C ASP A 96 4.76 -1.77 11.17
N LEU A 97 3.66 -1.01 11.06
CA LEU A 97 2.90 -0.83 9.80
C LEU A 97 3.68 0.00 8.78
N PHE A 98 4.35 1.07 9.19
CA PHE A 98 5.20 1.88 8.31
C PHE A 98 6.39 1.07 7.79
N LEU A 99 7.04 0.27 8.64
CA LEU A 99 8.13 -0.62 8.22
C LEU A 99 7.65 -1.63 7.17
N TYR A 100 6.46 -2.21 7.35
CA TYR A 100 5.89 -3.10 6.33
C TYR A 100 5.67 -2.43 4.98
N PHE A 101 5.33 -1.14 4.95
CA PHE A 101 5.18 -0.39 3.70
C PHE A 101 6.55 -0.09 3.06
N ASP A 102 7.58 0.18 3.86
CA ASP A 102 8.94 0.53 3.42
C ASP A 102 9.72 -0.68 2.86
N ASP A 103 9.34 -1.90 3.25
CA ASP A 103 9.94 -3.15 2.75
C ASP A 103 9.56 -3.48 1.28
N TYR A 104 8.66 -2.71 0.65
CA TYR A 104 8.19 -2.89 -0.73
C TYR A 104 8.52 -1.68 -1.61
#